data_AF-A0A2N2QB50-F1
#
_entry.id   AF-A0A2N2QB50-F1
#
_cell.length_a   1.000
_cell.length_b   1.000
_cell.length_c   1.000
_cell.angle_alpha   90.00
_cell.angle_beta   90.00
_cell.angle_gamma   90.00
#
_symmetry.space_group_name_H-M   'P 1'
#
loop_
_entity.id
_entity.type
_entity.pdbx_description
1 polymer ?
#
loop_
_entity_poly.entity_id
_entity_poly.type
_entity_poly.pdbx_seq_one_letter_code
_entity_poly.pdbx_strand_id
1 'polypeptide(L)'
;MASYHLSIKSGKRGKATEHAAYIAREGKHGRAAKREDLIATEHGNLPDWADGNPALFWNMADEHERKNGAAYRELELALPAELRPEQHIALLQEFVEAELPGKPYQLAIHEPIAALGEVKQPHAHIMFSDRKPDGIERTPSQHFKRYNPTNPELGGCKKDSGGREPGVLKNELVSRRESWANLQNQFLEANGHAARVDHRSNKDRGIEAPPERHLGPVGIKKMSPEERSEYQGKRRSA
;
A
#
# COMPACT_ATOMS: atom_id res chain seq x y z
N MET A 1 10.43 -1.42 18.28
CA MET A 1 9.75 -2.71 18.14
C MET A 1 9.11 -2.70 16.77
N ALA A 2 9.57 -3.55 15.87
CA ALA A 2 8.98 -3.72 14.56
C ALA A 2 7.47 -4.00 14.70
N SER A 3 6.65 -3.21 14.02
CA SER A 3 5.19 -3.37 14.03
C SER A 3 4.74 -3.91 12.69
N TYR A 4 3.81 -4.87 12.73
CA TYR A 4 3.25 -5.46 11.54
C TYR A 4 1.98 -4.72 11.09
N HIS A 5 1.92 -4.33 9.82
CA HIS A 5 0.67 -3.90 9.19
C HIS A 5 0.69 -4.17 7.70
N LEU A 6 -0.40 -4.76 7.20
CA LEU A 6 -0.78 -4.78 5.79
C LEU A 6 -2.29 -4.73 5.65
N SER A 7 -2.78 -3.72 4.93
CA SER A 7 -4.17 -3.63 4.50
C SER A 7 -4.26 -3.44 2.99
N ILE A 8 -5.37 -3.89 2.41
CA ILE A 8 -5.69 -3.66 1.00
C ILE A 8 -7.01 -2.90 0.88
N LYS A 9 -7.02 -1.85 0.07
CA LYS A 9 -8.18 -0.99 -0.19
C LYS A 9 -8.45 -0.88 -1.69
N SER A 10 -9.63 -0.37 -2.03
CA SER A 10 -10.06 -0.19 -3.41
C SER A 10 -10.48 1.25 -3.65
N GLY A 11 -9.86 1.88 -4.63
CA GLY A 11 -10.19 3.22 -5.08
C GLY A 11 -11.25 3.20 -6.17
N LYS A 12 -12.25 4.08 -6.04
CA LYS A 12 -13.29 4.26 -7.07
C LYS A 12 -12.76 5.16 -8.18
N ARG A 13 -13.35 5.05 -9.37
CA ARG A 13 -13.19 6.02 -10.46
C ARG A 13 -13.42 7.46 -9.97
N GLY A 14 -12.57 8.39 -10.41
CA GLY A 14 -12.59 9.81 -10.04
C GLY A 14 -11.82 10.12 -8.75
N LYS A 15 -11.02 9.17 -8.26
CA LYS A 15 -10.24 9.29 -7.02
C LYS A 15 -8.78 8.89 -7.19
N ALA A 16 -8.39 8.27 -8.31
CA ALA A 16 -7.04 7.77 -8.51
C ALA A 16 -6.02 8.91 -8.57
N THR A 17 -6.26 9.90 -9.44
CA THR A 17 -5.34 11.03 -9.66
C THR A 17 -5.10 11.82 -8.38
N GLU A 18 -6.17 12.15 -7.66
CA GLU A 18 -6.11 12.90 -6.41
C GLU A 18 -5.37 12.12 -5.31
N HIS A 19 -5.59 10.81 -5.24
CA HIS A 19 -4.93 9.96 -4.24
C HIS A 19 -3.45 9.74 -4.56
N ALA A 20 -3.10 9.55 -5.84
CA ALA A 20 -1.72 9.48 -6.32
C ALA A 20 -0.94 10.75 -5.95
N ALA A 21 -1.51 11.93 -6.22
CA ALA A 21 -0.91 13.19 -5.82
C ALA A 21 -0.82 13.34 -4.30
N TYR A 22 -1.81 12.83 -3.55
CA TYR A 22 -1.79 12.86 -2.08
C TYR A 22 -0.63 12.03 -1.49
N ILE A 23 -0.45 10.79 -1.96
CA ILE A 23 0.62 9.92 -1.46
C ILE A 23 2.00 10.41 -1.91
N ALA A 24 2.11 10.96 -3.12
CA ALA A 24 3.38 11.49 -3.65
C ALA A 24 3.70 12.92 -3.16
N ARG A 25 2.84 13.52 -2.31
CA ARG A 25 2.93 14.92 -1.87
C ARG A 25 3.08 15.90 -3.04
N GLU A 26 2.34 15.67 -4.12
CA GLU A 26 2.36 16.51 -5.31
C GLU A 26 1.26 17.57 -5.30
N GLY A 27 1.45 18.64 -6.09
CA GLY A 27 0.50 19.74 -6.21
C GLY A 27 0.15 20.36 -4.85
N LYS A 28 -1.16 20.41 -4.54
CA LYS A 28 -1.69 20.98 -3.28
C LYS A 28 -1.30 20.17 -2.03
N HIS A 29 -0.80 18.95 -2.18
CA HIS A 29 -0.48 18.06 -1.05
C HIS A 29 0.98 18.12 -0.59
N GLY A 30 1.86 18.79 -1.35
CA GLY A 30 3.26 18.98 -0.97
C GLY A 30 3.51 20.31 -0.27
N ARG A 31 3.85 21.33 -1.08
CA ARG A 31 4.30 22.65 -0.58
C ARG A 31 3.25 23.40 0.23
N ALA A 32 1.97 23.26 -0.10
CA ALA A 32 0.90 23.91 0.64
C ALA A 32 0.55 23.21 1.96
N ALA A 33 0.91 21.93 2.12
CA ALA A 33 0.54 21.12 3.28
C ALA A 33 1.63 21.07 4.38
N LYS A 34 2.85 21.59 4.13
CA LYS A 34 4.02 21.56 5.04
C LYS A 34 4.30 20.15 5.61
N ARG A 35 4.08 19.10 4.81
CA ARG A 35 4.34 17.71 5.23
C ARG A 35 5.71 17.29 4.74
N GLU A 36 6.68 17.31 5.64
CA GLU A 36 8.05 16.83 5.41
C GLU A 36 8.20 15.38 5.85
N ASP A 37 7.24 14.53 5.48
CA ASP A 37 7.22 13.12 5.84
C ASP A 37 7.48 12.18 4.66
N LEU A 38 7.52 12.68 3.41
CA LEU A 38 7.80 11.87 2.22
C LEU A 38 9.30 11.60 2.10
N ILE A 39 9.65 10.31 2.05
CA ILE A 39 11.03 9.83 1.94
C ILE A 39 11.38 9.49 0.49
N ALA A 40 10.51 8.76 -0.20
CA ALA A 40 10.75 8.32 -1.57
C ALA A 40 9.44 8.05 -2.31
N THR A 41 9.49 8.12 -3.64
CA THR A 41 8.43 7.67 -4.55
C THR A 41 9.03 6.81 -5.66
N GLU A 42 8.30 5.80 -6.09
CA GLU A 42 8.66 4.99 -7.27
C GLU A 42 7.39 4.63 -8.05
N HIS A 43 7.56 4.22 -9.29
CA HIS A 43 6.49 3.67 -10.12
C HIS A 43 7.08 2.67 -11.11
N GLY A 44 6.25 1.81 -11.68
CA GLY A 44 6.72 0.81 -12.62
C GLY A 44 5.58 0.14 -13.38
N ASN A 45 5.97 -0.60 -14.41
CA ASN A 45 5.07 -1.37 -15.27
C ASN A 45 3.93 -0.54 -15.89
N LEU A 46 4.17 0.75 -16.12
CA LEU A 46 3.21 1.61 -16.80
C LEU A 46 3.15 1.21 -18.28
N PRO A 47 1.96 1.23 -18.91
CA PRO A 47 1.85 0.98 -20.34
C PRO A 47 2.52 2.08 -21.15
N ASP A 48 2.99 1.78 -22.36
CA ASP A 48 3.78 2.69 -23.19
C ASP A 48 3.11 4.05 -23.42
N TRP A 49 1.77 4.08 -23.58
CA TRP A 49 1.02 5.34 -23.75
C TRP A 49 1.09 6.27 -22.54
N ALA A 50 1.46 5.75 -21.36
CA ALA A 50 1.65 6.57 -20.17
C ALA A 50 3.04 7.22 -20.13
N ASP A 51 3.99 6.82 -21.00
CA ASP A 51 5.32 7.45 -21.15
C ASP A 51 6.04 7.67 -19.82
N GLY A 52 6.07 6.65 -18.96
CA GLY A 52 6.68 6.75 -17.63
C GLY A 52 6.00 7.75 -16.68
N ASN A 53 4.79 8.22 -16.98
CA ASN A 53 4.07 9.21 -16.19
C ASN A 53 2.92 8.56 -15.39
N PRO A 54 3.09 8.32 -14.08
CA PRO A 54 2.03 7.73 -13.27
C PRO A 54 0.81 8.65 -13.14
N ALA A 55 0.98 9.98 -13.13
CA ALA A 55 -0.14 10.92 -13.05
C ALA A 55 -1.05 10.82 -14.29
N LEU A 56 -0.45 10.66 -15.48
CA LEU A 56 -1.20 10.39 -16.71
C LEU A 56 -1.96 9.06 -16.62
N PHE A 57 -1.30 7.99 -16.16
CA PHE A 57 -1.94 6.69 -15.99
C PHE A 57 -3.18 6.76 -15.08
N TRP A 58 -3.05 7.37 -13.90
CA TRP A 58 -4.15 7.50 -12.95
C TRP A 58 -5.26 8.43 -13.43
N ASN A 59 -4.91 9.46 -14.19
CA ASN A 59 -5.88 10.33 -14.84
C ASN A 59 -6.73 9.55 -15.87
N MET A 60 -6.08 8.75 -16.71
CA MET A 60 -6.79 7.90 -17.68
C MET A 60 -7.62 6.81 -16.99
N ALA A 61 -7.18 6.29 -15.84
CA ALA A 61 -8.00 5.39 -15.02
C ALA A 61 -9.26 6.08 -14.48
N ASP A 62 -9.16 7.33 -14.02
CA ASP A 62 -10.31 8.12 -13.58
C ASP A 62 -11.25 8.47 -14.74
N GLU A 63 -10.71 8.71 -15.94
CA GLU A 63 -11.50 9.06 -17.11
C GLU A 63 -12.26 7.85 -17.67
N HIS A 64 -11.60 6.70 -17.82
CA HIS A 64 -12.11 5.62 -18.66
C HIS A 64 -12.56 4.38 -17.90
N GLU A 65 -12.23 4.24 -16.62
CA GLU A 65 -12.72 3.10 -15.84
C GLU A 65 -14.24 3.18 -15.65
N ARG A 66 -14.91 2.03 -15.48
CA ARG A 66 -16.36 2.02 -15.28
C ARG A 66 -16.73 2.70 -13.95
N LYS A 67 -17.92 3.32 -13.89
CA LYS A 67 -18.42 4.04 -12.70
C LYS A 67 -18.31 3.24 -11.39
N ASN A 68 -18.61 1.93 -11.43
CA ASN A 68 -18.55 1.02 -10.28
C ASN A 68 -17.29 0.13 -10.29
N GLY A 69 -16.25 0.54 -11.00
CA GLY A 69 -14.97 -0.16 -11.11
C GLY A 69 -13.99 0.33 -10.07
N ALA A 70 -13.10 -0.57 -9.64
CA ALA A 70 -11.87 -0.17 -8.97
C ALA A 70 -10.95 0.48 -10.01
N ALA A 71 -10.64 1.76 -9.84
CA ALA A 71 -9.65 2.48 -10.66
C ALA A 71 -8.22 2.12 -10.20
N TYR A 72 -8.06 1.87 -8.90
CA TYR A 72 -6.84 1.35 -8.31
C TYR A 72 -7.17 0.44 -7.12
N ARG A 73 -6.19 -0.36 -6.72
CA ARG A 73 -6.08 -0.97 -5.40
C ARG A 73 -4.93 -0.31 -4.67
N GLU A 74 -4.98 -0.32 -3.36
CA GLU A 74 -3.93 0.26 -2.52
C GLU A 74 -3.51 -0.74 -1.45
N LEU A 75 -2.20 -0.97 -1.33
CA LEU A 75 -1.60 -1.60 -0.16
C LEU A 75 -1.08 -0.51 0.77
N GLU A 76 -1.48 -0.58 2.03
CA GLU A 76 -0.89 0.21 3.11
C GLU A 76 -0.06 -0.72 3.98
N LEU A 77 1.22 -0.40 4.14
CA LEU A 77 2.23 -1.27 4.73
C LEU A 77 2.96 -0.52 5.84
N ALA A 78 3.06 -1.08 7.05
CA ALA A 78 4.04 -0.58 8.02
C ALA A 78 5.43 -1.09 7.61
N LEU A 79 6.45 -0.26 7.73
CA LEU A 79 7.85 -0.65 7.50
C LEU A 79 8.56 -0.79 8.86
N PRO A 80 9.54 -1.71 9.00
CA PRO A 80 10.30 -1.81 10.24
C PRO A 80 11.13 -0.55 10.48
N ALA A 81 10.95 0.10 11.62
CA ALA A 81 11.68 1.32 11.98
C ALA A 81 13.18 1.08 12.24
N GLU A 82 13.55 -0.19 12.42
CA GLU A 82 14.94 -0.62 12.55
C GLU A 82 15.72 -0.50 11.23
N LEU A 83 15.04 -0.58 10.07
CA LEU A 83 15.65 -0.49 8.76
C LEU A 83 15.82 0.96 8.30
N ARG A 84 16.87 1.20 7.49
CA ARG A 84 17.19 2.47 6.84
C ARG A 84 16.35 2.69 5.57
N PRO A 85 16.20 3.93 5.10
CA PRO A 85 15.44 4.25 3.89
C PRO A 85 15.80 3.41 2.65
N GLU A 86 17.09 3.16 2.40
CA GLU A 86 17.53 2.39 1.24
C GLU A 86 17.10 0.91 1.35
N GLN A 87 17.06 0.38 2.57
CA GLN A 87 16.57 -0.97 2.84
C GLN A 87 15.05 -1.06 2.72
N HIS A 88 14.31 0.01 3.06
CA HIS A 88 12.87 0.07 2.81
C HIS A 88 12.56 0.05 1.31
N ILE A 89 13.33 0.78 0.50
CA ILE A 89 13.18 0.77 -0.95
C ILE A 89 13.40 -0.65 -1.49
N ALA A 90 14.53 -1.28 -1.15
CA ALA A 90 14.81 -2.65 -1.60
C ALA A 90 13.74 -3.66 -1.14
N LEU A 91 13.30 -3.56 0.11
CA LEU A 91 12.22 -4.40 0.66
C LEU A 91 10.92 -4.25 -0.16
N LEU A 92 10.55 -3.02 -0.52
CA LEU A 92 9.33 -2.75 -1.29
C LEU A 92 9.47 -3.18 -2.75
N GLN A 93 10.64 -3.03 -3.37
CA GLN A 93 10.89 -3.50 -4.73
C GLN A 93 10.74 -5.03 -4.83
N GLU A 94 11.35 -5.77 -3.90
CA GLU A 94 11.18 -7.23 -3.83
C GLU A 94 9.73 -7.63 -3.59
N PHE A 95 9.03 -6.91 -2.70
CA PHE A 95 7.62 -7.17 -2.43
C PHE A 95 6.72 -6.91 -3.64
N VAL A 96 6.95 -5.81 -4.37
CA VAL A 96 6.18 -5.47 -5.58
C VAL A 96 6.41 -6.51 -6.67
N GLU A 97 7.65 -6.94 -6.90
CA GLU A 97 7.95 -7.96 -7.91
C GLU A 97 7.25 -9.29 -7.59
N ALA A 98 7.27 -9.71 -6.32
CA ALA A 98 6.63 -10.95 -5.89
C ALA A 98 5.09 -10.88 -5.91
N GLU A 99 4.49 -9.81 -5.41
CA GLU A 99 3.04 -9.74 -5.16
C GLU A 99 2.24 -9.05 -6.27
N LEU A 100 2.89 -8.21 -7.07
CA LEU A 100 2.27 -7.40 -8.12
C LEU A 100 2.97 -7.57 -9.49
N PRO A 101 3.31 -8.81 -9.91
CA PRO A 101 4.15 -9.04 -11.08
C PRO A 101 3.56 -8.40 -12.34
N GLY A 102 4.33 -7.49 -12.94
CA GLY A 102 3.97 -6.74 -14.14
C GLY A 102 2.81 -5.75 -13.99
N LYS A 103 2.26 -5.53 -12.79
CA LYS A 103 1.11 -4.62 -12.62
C LYS A 103 1.58 -3.17 -12.62
N PRO A 104 0.91 -2.26 -13.35
CA PRO A 104 1.16 -0.82 -13.23
C PRO A 104 0.99 -0.38 -11.78
N TYR A 105 2.01 0.27 -11.21
CA TYR A 105 1.99 0.74 -9.83
C TYR A 105 2.67 2.10 -9.65
N GLN A 106 2.33 2.74 -8.55
CA GLN A 106 3.04 3.87 -7.97
C GLN A 106 3.09 3.68 -6.45
N LEU A 107 4.26 3.89 -5.86
CA LEU A 107 4.45 3.81 -4.41
C LEU A 107 5.03 5.10 -3.83
N ALA A 108 4.78 5.30 -2.55
CA ALA A 108 5.37 6.37 -1.75
C ALA A 108 5.71 5.84 -0.35
N ILE A 109 6.89 6.21 0.16
CA ILE A 109 7.36 5.90 1.51
C ILE A 109 7.23 7.15 2.37
N HIS A 110 6.51 7.07 3.48
CA HIS A 110 6.34 8.15 4.45
C HIS A 110 6.97 7.77 5.79
N GLU A 111 7.56 8.73 6.49
CA GLU A 111 8.13 8.57 7.83
C GLU A 111 7.69 9.70 8.78
N PRO A 112 6.39 9.79 9.13
CA PRO A 112 5.95 10.74 10.13
C PRO A 112 6.45 10.34 11.53
N ILE A 113 6.53 11.34 12.40
CA ILE A 113 6.68 11.11 13.84
C ILE A 113 5.30 10.74 14.41
N ALA A 114 5.24 9.66 15.18
CA ALA A 114 4.03 9.22 15.86
C ALA A 114 3.51 10.34 16.76
N ALA A 115 2.20 10.62 16.65
CA ALA A 115 1.52 11.56 17.55
C ALA A 115 1.56 11.11 19.03
N LEU A 116 1.92 9.84 19.28
CA LEU A 116 2.11 9.29 20.61
C LEU A 116 3.50 8.61 20.68
N GLY A 117 4.37 9.10 21.56
CA GLY A 117 5.66 8.48 21.88
C GLY A 117 6.85 8.97 21.05
N GLU A 118 6.66 9.96 20.17
CA GLU A 118 7.74 10.65 19.42
C GLU A 118 8.66 9.71 18.61
N VAL A 119 8.15 8.52 18.24
CA VAL A 119 8.87 7.54 17.43
C VAL A 119 8.51 7.67 15.95
N LYS A 120 9.46 7.44 15.05
CA LYS A 120 9.20 7.35 13.62
C LYS A 120 8.24 6.19 13.32
N GLN A 121 7.35 6.39 12.36
CA GLN A 121 6.37 5.40 11.89
C GLN A 121 6.48 5.24 10.37
N PRO A 122 7.60 4.66 9.87
CA PRO A 122 7.76 4.48 8.45
C PRO A 122 6.68 3.54 7.91
N HIS A 123 6.04 3.96 6.83
CA HIS A 123 4.99 3.19 6.15
C HIS A 123 5.01 3.50 4.65
N ALA A 124 4.44 2.59 3.87
CA ALA A 124 4.33 2.75 2.42
C ALA A 124 2.88 2.66 1.97
N HIS A 125 2.58 3.47 0.96
CA HIS A 125 1.38 3.37 0.15
C HIS A 125 1.80 2.84 -1.22
N ILE A 126 1.19 1.73 -1.68
CA ILE A 126 1.39 1.20 -3.04
C ILE A 126 0.04 1.20 -3.75
N MET A 127 -0.16 2.14 -4.65
CA MET A 127 -1.28 2.13 -5.58
C MET A 127 -0.93 1.24 -6.76
N PHE A 128 -1.83 0.33 -7.15
CA PHE A 128 -1.63 -0.52 -8.31
C PHE A 128 -2.94 -0.78 -9.08
N SER A 129 -2.81 -1.08 -10.35
CA SER A 129 -3.93 -1.46 -11.21
C SER A 129 -4.14 -2.97 -11.19
N ASP A 130 -5.40 -3.40 -11.08
CA ASP A 130 -5.77 -4.81 -11.28
C ASP A 130 -5.66 -5.24 -12.76
N ARG A 131 -5.43 -4.30 -13.68
CA ARG A 131 -5.28 -4.56 -15.11
C ARG A 131 -3.88 -5.09 -15.39
N LYS A 132 -3.80 -6.37 -15.76
CA LYS A 132 -2.54 -7.04 -16.07
C LYS A 132 -2.14 -6.77 -17.53
N PRO A 133 -0.87 -6.45 -17.82
CA PRO A 133 -0.39 -6.40 -19.19
C PRO A 133 -0.42 -7.81 -19.80
N ASP A 134 -0.85 -7.88 -21.05
CA ASP A 134 -0.96 -9.10 -21.86
C ASP A 134 -0.18 -8.98 -23.18
N GLY A 135 0.68 -7.97 -23.30
CA GLY A 135 1.51 -7.72 -24.48
C GLY A 135 0.75 -7.06 -25.65
N ILE A 136 -0.52 -6.73 -25.49
CA ILE A 136 -1.31 -6.07 -26.54
C ILE A 136 -1.31 -4.56 -26.31
N GLU A 137 -0.79 -3.83 -27.30
CA GLU A 137 -0.85 -2.37 -27.34
C GLU A 137 -2.29 -1.86 -27.38
N ARG A 138 -2.60 -0.86 -26.55
CA ARG A 138 -3.93 -0.27 -26.45
C ARG A 138 -3.81 1.22 -26.25
N THR A 139 -4.74 1.97 -26.82
CA THR A 139 -4.93 3.38 -26.44
C THR A 139 -5.40 3.48 -24.98
N PRO A 140 -5.22 4.64 -24.31
CA PRO A 140 -5.70 4.81 -22.93
C PRO A 140 -7.19 4.46 -22.78
N SER A 141 -8.04 4.96 -23.67
CA SER A 141 -9.48 4.67 -23.64
C SER A 141 -9.80 3.19 -23.79
N GLN A 142 -9.03 2.46 -24.61
CA GLN A 142 -9.21 1.02 -24.78
C GLN A 142 -8.69 0.22 -23.59
N HIS A 143 -7.54 0.61 -23.02
CA HIS A 143 -6.91 -0.08 -21.88
C HIS A 143 -7.90 -0.33 -20.74
N PHE A 144 -8.77 0.65 -20.46
CA PHE A 144 -9.78 0.59 -19.39
C PHE A 144 -11.16 0.04 -19.82
N LYS A 145 -11.34 -0.43 -21.06
CA LYS A 145 -12.58 -1.12 -21.47
C LYS A 145 -12.72 -2.48 -20.77
N ARG A 146 -13.91 -3.08 -20.90
CA ARG A 146 -14.14 -4.47 -20.51
C ARG A 146 -13.25 -5.38 -21.36
N TYR A 147 -12.67 -6.40 -20.74
CA TYR A 147 -11.93 -7.44 -21.45
C TYR A 147 -12.86 -8.26 -22.34
N ASN A 148 -12.41 -8.54 -23.56
CA ASN A 148 -13.10 -9.39 -24.52
C ASN A 148 -12.36 -10.73 -24.62
N PRO A 149 -12.90 -11.83 -24.07
CA PRO A 149 -12.21 -13.13 -24.09
C PRO A 149 -12.13 -13.76 -25.48
N THR A 150 -13.04 -13.40 -26.40
CA THR A 150 -13.05 -13.94 -27.77
C THR A 150 -12.01 -13.25 -28.66
N ASN A 151 -11.90 -11.93 -28.53
CA ASN A 151 -10.97 -11.09 -29.31
C ASN A 151 -10.29 -10.07 -28.36
N PRO A 152 -9.22 -10.46 -27.63
CA PRO A 152 -8.56 -9.64 -26.62
C PRO A 152 -8.07 -8.26 -27.10
N GLU A 153 -7.70 -8.16 -28.38
CA GLU A 153 -7.25 -6.96 -29.08
C GLU A 153 -8.36 -5.95 -29.35
N LEU A 154 -9.63 -6.36 -29.25
CA LEU A 154 -10.79 -5.47 -29.35
C LEU A 154 -11.31 -5.03 -27.96
N GLY A 155 -10.80 -5.65 -26.88
CA GLY A 155 -11.15 -5.37 -25.49
C GLY A 155 -10.13 -4.50 -24.76
N GLY A 156 -10.42 -4.19 -23.50
CA GLY A 156 -9.43 -3.63 -22.56
C GLY A 156 -8.67 -4.70 -21.79
N CYS A 157 -7.67 -4.30 -21.00
CA CYS A 157 -6.85 -5.24 -20.24
C CYS A 157 -7.68 -6.02 -19.20
N LYS A 158 -7.42 -7.32 -19.06
CA LYS A 158 -8.14 -8.16 -18.08
C LYS A 158 -7.83 -7.71 -16.65
N LYS A 159 -8.86 -7.70 -15.80
CA LYS A 159 -8.69 -7.48 -14.35
C LYS A 159 -8.53 -8.80 -13.62
N ASP A 160 -7.49 -8.93 -12.81
CA ASP A 160 -7.24 -10.14 -12.01
C ASP A 160 -8.33 -10.42 -10.98
N SER A 161 -8.95 -9.37 -10.44
CA SER A 161 -9.98 -9.51 -9.40
C SER A 161 -11.38 -9.82 -9.94
N GLY A 162 -11.58 -9.83 -11.26
CA GLY A 162 -12.89 -9.99 -11.88
C GLY A 162 -13.47 -11.39 -11.70
N GLY A 163 -14.63 -11.49 -11.04
CA GLY A 163 -15.42 -12.74 -10.96
C GLY A 163 -14.86 -13.79 -10.01
N ARG A 164 -14.00 -13.39 -9.05
CA ARG A 164 -13.40 -14.32 -8.10
C ARG A 164 -14.25 -14.52 -6.85
N GLU A 165 -14.25 -15.75 -6.35
CA GLU A 165 -14.95 -16.14 -5.13
C GLU A 165 -14.40 -15.40 -3.88
N PRO A 166 -15.27 -14.94 -2.96
CA PRO A 166 -14.83 -14.22 -1.75
C PRO A 166 -13.83 -15.01 -0.89
N GLY A 167 -14.00 -16.33 -0.78
CA GLY A 167 -13.09 -17.19 -0.03
C GLY A 167 -11.67 -17.22 -0.63
N VAL A 168 -11.57 -17.17 -1.96
CA VAL A 168 -10.29 -17.13 -2.66
C VAL A 168 -9.58 -15.81 -2.40
N LEU A 169 -10.30 -14.67 -2.52
CA LEU A 169 -9.75 -13.35 -2.23
C LEU A 169 -9.28 -13.22 -0.77
N LYS A 170 -10.02 -13.84 0.17
CA LYS A 170 -9.64 -13.89 1.58
C LYS A 170 -8.32 -14.66 1.77
N ASN A 171 -8.20 -15.84 1.16
CA ASN A 171 -6.99 -16.65 1.28
C ASN A 171 -5.77 -15.98 0.66
N GLU A 172 -5.94 -15.30 -0.48
CA GLU A 172 -4.86 -14.51 -1.08
C GLU A 172 -4.42 -13.34 -0.20
N LEU A 173 -5.36 -12.65 0.45
CA LEU A 173 -5.01 -11.62 1.41
C LEU A 173 -4.21 -12.18 2.59
N VAL A 174 -4.58 -13.35 3.10
CA VAL A 174 -3.82 -14.02 4.17
C VAL A 174 -2.42 -14.42 3.68
N SER A 175 -2.32 -15.01 2.50
CA SER A 175 -1.03 -15.38 1.89
C SER A 175 -0.13 -14.15 1.67
N ARG A 176 -0.68 -13.04 1.21
CA ARG A 176 0.07 -11.79 1.02
C ARG A 176 0.54 -11.20 2.34
N ARG A 177 -0.28 -11.31 3.39
CA ARG A 177 0.08 -10.89 4.75
C ARG A 177 1.23 -11.72 5.30
N GLU A 178 1.19 -13.03 5.10
CA GLU A 178 2.27 -13.93 5.45
C GLU A 178 3.56 -13.61 4.68
N SER A 179 3.45 -13.48 3.35
CA SER A 179 4.55 -13.08 2.46
C SER A 179 5.21 -11.79 2.94
N TRP A 180 4.42 -10.77 3.28
CA TRP A 180 4.93 -9.51 3.81
C TRP A 180 5.69 -9.65 5.13
N ALA A 181 5.14 -10.37 6.10
CA ALA A 181 5.82 -10.60 7.38
C ALA A 181 7.13 -11.37 7.21
N ASN A 182 7.14 -12.37 6.32
CA ASN A 182 8.33 -13.16 6.03
C ASN A 182 9.43 -12.30 5.38
N LEU A 183 9.08 -11.46 4.41
CA LEU A 183 10.02 -10.56 3.75
C LEU A 183 10.61 -9.55 4.75
N GLN A 184 9.78 -8.96 5.60
CA GLN A 184 10.23 -8.06 6.66
C GLN A 184 11.23 -8.74 7.60
N ASN A 185 10.92 -9.97 8.02
CA ASN A 185 11.78 -10.75 8.91
C ASN A 185 13.13 -11.09 8.25
N GLN A 186 13.13 -11.43 6.97
CA GLN A 186 14.35 -11.68 6.19
C GLN A 186 15.22 -10.42 6.13
N PHE A 187 14.63 -9.26 5.83
CA PHE A 187 15.37 -7.99 5.79
C PHE A 187 15.88 -7.58 7.17
N LEU A 188 15.10 -7.76 8.22
CA LEU A 188 15.54 -7.49 9.60
C LEU A 188 16.74 -8.37 9.97
N GLU A 189 16.67 -9.67 9.65
CA GLU A 189 17.75 -10.62 9.89
C GLU A 189 19.03 -10.28 9.12
N ALA A 190 18.90 -10.08 7.81
CA ALA A 190 20.03 -9.78 6.91
C ALA A 190 20.77 -8.48 7.30
N ASN A 191 20.08 -7.57 7.99
CA ASN A 191 20.63 -6.30 8.44
C ASN A 191 20.99 -6.29 9.94
N GLY A 192 21.03 -7.46 10.58
CA GLY A 192 21.55 -7.62 11.95
C GLY A 192 20.57 -7.21 13.06
N HIS A 193 19.28 -7.09 12.75
CA HIS A 193 18.27 -6.76 13.75
C HIS A 193 17.67 -8.03 14.37
N ALA A 194 17.50 -8.02 15.69
CA ALA A 194 16.82 -9.09 16.42
C ALA A 194 15.28 -8.98 16.35
N ALA A 195 14.75 -7.82 15.96
CA ALA A 195 13.31 -7.60 15.85
C ALA A 195 12.68 -8.52 14.81
N ARG A 196 11.45 -9.00 15.07
CA ARG A 196 10.65 -9.82 14.16
C ARG A 196 9.18 -9.41 14.24
N VAL A 197 8.47 -9.62 13.15
CA VAL A 197 7.03 -9.37 12.99
C VAL A 197 6.28 -10.68 12.76
N ASP A 198 4.98 -10.66 13.04
CA ASP A 198 4.09 -11.79 12.77
C ASP A 198 2.77 -11.25 12.21
N HIS A 199 2.30 -11.85 11.11
CA HIS A 199 1.08 -11.43 10.44
C HIS A 199 -0.20 -11.93 11.12
N ARG A 200 -0.06 -12.95 11.97
CA ARG A 200 -1.17 -13.63 12.65
C ARG A 200 -1.72 -12.77 13.77
N SER A 201 -3.00 -12.97 14.09
CA SER A 201 -3.62 -12.28 15.22
C SER A 201 -2.98 -12.72 16.55
N ASN A 202 -3.13 -11.92 17.61
CA ASN A 202 -2.72 -12.32 18.95
C ASN A 202 -3.27 -13.70 19.33
N LYS A 203 -4.57 -13.93 19.06
CA LYS A 203 -5.23 -15.22 19.29
C LYS A 203 -4.53 -16.38 18.57
N ASP A 204 -4.22 -16.21 17.28
CA ASP A 204 -3.57 -17.25 16.47
C ASP A 204 -2.10 -17.48 16.87
N ARG A 205 -1.50 -16.52 17.59
CA ARG A 205 -0.16 -16.62 18.18
C ARG A 205 -0.18 -17.18 19.61
N GLY A 206 -1.36 -17.45 20.18
CA GLY A 206 -1.52 -17.87 21.58
C GLY A 206 -1.29 -16.75 22.60
N ILE A 207 -1.40 -15.49 22.19
CA ILE A 207 -1.27 -14.32 23.05
C ILE A 207 -2.67 -13.94 23.54
N GLU A 208 -2.88 -13.98 24.85
CA GLU A 208 -4.20 -13.68 25.47
C GLU A 208 -4.54 -12.19 25.47
N ALA A 209 -3.55 -11.31 25.26
CA ALA A 209 -3.78 -9.86 25.21
C ALA A 209 -4.68 -9.46 24.02
N PRO A 210 -5.70 -8.62 24.23
CA PRO A 210 -6.54 -8.13 23.15
C PRO A 210 -5.71 -7.26 22.18
N PRO A 211 -6.08 -7.20 20.88
CA PRO A 211 -5.42 -6.31 19.94
C PRO A 211 -5.60 -4.85 20.34
N GLU A 212 -4.58 -4.03 20.12
CA GLU A 212 -4.68 -2.59 20.34
C GLU A 212 -5.73 -1.96 19.41
N ARG A 213 -6.42 -0.95 19.93
CA ARG A 213 -7.35 -0.13 19.14
C ARG A 213 -6.58 0.91 18.33
N HIS A 214 -6.86 1.00 17.03
CA HIS A 214 -6.39 2.12 16.21
C HIS A 214 -7.08 3.43 16.64
N LEU A 215 -6.30 4.36 17.20
CA LEU A 215 -6.79 5.64 17.72
C LEU A 215 -6.93 6.70 16.62
N GLY A 216 -6.08 6.64 15.59
CA GLY A 216 -5.96 7.66 14.56
C GLY A 216 -5.52 9.05 15.08
N PRO A 217 -5.17 10.00 14.20
CA PRO A 217 -4.68 11.32 14.62
C PRO A 217 -5.71 12.11 15.45
N VAL A 218 -6.99 12.02 15.09
CA VAL A 218 -8.08 12.72 15.79
C VAL A 218 -8.31 12.14 17.19
N GLY A 219 -8.22 10.81 17.34
CA GLY A 219 -8.35 10.17 18.65
C GLY A 219 -7.25 10.62 19.59
N ILE A 220 -6.00 10.59 19.14
CA ILE A 220 -4.83 11.01 19.95
C ILE A 220 -4.93 12.50 20.34
N LYS A 221 -5.39 13.37 19.42
CA LYS A 221 -5.60 14.79 19.72
C LYS A 221 -6.62 15.05 20.83
N LYS A 222 -7.60 14.17 21.00
CA LYS A 222 -8.64 14.29 22.04
C LYS A 222 -8.21 13.73 23.40
N MET A 223 -7.10 12.98 23.47
CA MET A 223 -6.63 12.38 24.72
C MET A 223 -5.94 13.39 25.63
N SER A 224 -6.18 13.28 26.94
CA SER A 224 -5.46 14.03 27.97
C SER A 224 -3.98 13.58 28.09
N PRO A 225 -3.11 14.40 28.70
CA PRO A 225 -1.73 14.00 28.99
C PRO A 225 -1.63 12.70 29.81
N GLU A 226 -2.54 12.50 30.76
CA GLU A 226 -2.61 11.30 31.60
C GLU A 226 -3.00 10.08 30.79
N GLU A 227 -4.04 10.18 29.95
CA GLU A 227 -4.47 9.09 29.05
C GLU A 227 -3.34 8.70 28.07
N ARG A 228 -2.59 9.69 27.56
CA ARG A 228 -1.42 9.45 26.71
C ARG A 228 -0.31 8.73 27.46
N SER A 229 -0.03 9.14 28.69
CA SER A 229 1.00 8.53 29.54
C SER A 229 0.63 7.08 29.89
N GLU A 230 -0.61 6.82 30.28
CA GLU A 230 -1.12 5.48 30.58
C GLU A 230 -1.03 4.55 29.36
N TYR A 231 -1.42 5.06 28.19
CA TYR A 231 -1.35 4.30 26.94
C TYR A 231 0.10 3.98 26.53
N GLN A 232 1.03 4.92 26.70
CA GLN A 232 2.46 4.68 26.46
C GLN A 232 3.05 3.69 27.47
N GLY A 233 2.64 3.77 28.74
CA GLY A 233 3.05 2.83 29.77
C GLY A 233 2.69 1.40 29.42
N LYS A 234 1.43 1.16 29.01
CA LYS A 234 0.95 -0.16 28.56
C LYS A 234 1.75 -0.72 27.38
N ARG A 235 2.17 0.14 26.44
CA ARG A 235 3.00 -0.25 25.29
C ARG A 235 4.44 -0.62 25.63
N ARG A 236 5.00 -0.06 26.71
CA ARG A 236 6.36 -0.37 27.15
C ARG A 236 6.43 -1.66 27.95
N SER A 237 5.32 -2.05 28.57
CA SER A 237 5.20 -3.24 29.42
C SER A 237 4.75 -4.51 28.68
N ALA A 238 4.43 -4.39 27.39
CA ALA A 238 3.98 -5.46 26.50
C ALA A 238 5.10 -5.88 25.55
#